data_AF-A0A949XCS6-F1
#
_entry.id   AF-A0A949XCS6-F1
#
_cell.length_a   1.000
_cell.length_b   1.000
_cell.length_c   1.000
_cell.angle_alpha   90.00
_cell.angle_beta   90.00
_cell.angle_gamma   90.00
#
_symmetry.space_group_name_H-M   'P 1'
#
loop_
_entity.id
_entity.type
_entity.pdbx_description
1 polymer ?
#
loop_
_entity_poly.entity_id
_entity_poly.type
_entity_poly.pdbx_seq_one_letter_code
_entity_poly.pdbx_strand_id
1 'polypeptide(L)'
;MNPRRGQAHLGIVIMALLLSGCAHEPATLPMLADQVRVDVTDVAYDHSTGTHYLVLEEKSGRRILPIAIGDDEAQAIMFELRGIKPERPLTYELLLNLIEQTGNKVDRVVIGDIRDEVYYAKVYLNHGQYTLDSRPSDAIA
;
A
#
# COMPACT_ATOMS: atom_id res chain seq x y z
N MET A 1 -4.10 40.64 -2.91
CA MET A 1 -4.68 39.50 -2.14
C MET A 1 -4.80 38.32 -3.09
N ASN A 2 -3.98 37.30 -2.90
CA ASN A 2 -3.86 36.14 -3.77
C ASN A 2 -4.70 34.98 -3.19
N PRO A 3 -5.66 34.38 -3.93
CA PRO A 3 -6.43 33.27 -3.41
C PRO A 3 -5.61 31.97 -3.48
N ARG A 4 -5.63 31.28 -2.33
CA ARG A 4 -5.11 29.95 -1.97
C ARG A 4 -4.72 29.02 -3.13
N ARG A 5 -3.45 28.61 -3.14
CA ARG A 5 -2.93 27.43 -3.86
C ARG A 5 -3.75 26.21 -3.44
N GLY A 6 -4.44 25.60 -4.39
CA GLY A 6 -4.99 24.25 -4.25
C GLY A 6 -3.85 23.27 -4.08
N GLN A 7 -3.86 22.52 -2.98
CA GLN A 7 -3.05 21.33 -2.82
C GLN A 7 -3.50 20.31 -3.87
N ALA A 8 -2.59 19.90 -4.74
CA ALA A 8 -2.80 18.77 -5.62
C ALA A 8 -2.69 17.50 -4.78
N HIS A 9 -3.80 16.78 -4.63
CA HIS A 9 -3.84 15.50 -3.93
C HIS A 9 -3.36 14.39 -4.88
N LEU A 10 -2.07 14.09 -4.86
CA LEU A 10 -1.51 12.99 -5.65
C LEU A 10 -1.80 11.66 -4.94
N GLY A 11 -2.83 10.95 -5.39
CA GLY A 11 -3.20 9.64 -4.86
C GLY A 11 -2.36 8.53 -5.48
N ILE A 12 -1.53 7.87 -4.69
CA ILE A 12 -0.73 6.72 -5.11
C ILE A 12 -1.51 5.43 -4.80
N VAL A 13 -1.67 4.55 -5.79
CA VAL A 13 -2.46 3.31 -5.68
C VAL A 13 -1.59 2.09 -5.88
N ILE A 14 -1.60 1.17 -4.92
CA ILE A 14 -1.01 -0.16 -5.03
C ILE A 14 -2.13 -1.16 -5.32
N MET A 15 -1.93 -1.97 -6.35
CA MET A 15 -2.82 -3.09 -6.68
C MET A 15 -2.05 -4.39 -6.42
N ALA A 16 -2.30 -5.03 -5.27
CA ALA A 16 -1.72 -6.33 -4.95
C ALA A 16 -2.21 -7.38 -5.97
N LEU A 17 -1.28 -7.92 -6.77
CA LEU A 17 -1.54 -8.99 -7.72
C LEU A 17 -1.40 -10.34 -6.99
N LEU A 18 -2.50 -10.83 -6.40
CA LEU A 18 -2.54 -12.20 -5.89
C LEU A 18 -2.62 -13.18 -7.07
N LEU A 19 -1.52 -13.91 -7.29
CA LEU A 19 -1.48 -15.03 -8.23
C LEU A 19 -2.26 -16.22 -7.64
N SER A 20 -3.51 -16.37 -8.06
CA SER A 20 -4.19 -17.67 -8.09
C SER A 20 -5.09 -17.76 -9.31
N GLY A 21 -4.86 -18.81 -10.08
CA GLY A 21 -5.49 -19.03 -11.37
C GLY A 21 -7.00 -19.15 -11.27
N CYS A 22 -7.68 -18.19 -11.87
CA CYS A 22 -8.92 -18.33 -12.62
C CYS A 22 -8.96 -17.09 -13.54
N ALA A 23 -9.16 -17.30 -14.84
CA ALA A 23 -9.27 -16.23 -15.82
C ALA A 23 -10.53 -15.39 -15.53
N HIS A 24 -10.36 -14.31 -14.79
CA HIS A 24 -11.33 -13.23 -14.69
C HIS A 24 -10.51 -11.95 -14.78
N GLU A 25 -10.61 -11.24 -15.90
CA GLU A 25 -10.07 -9.88 -15.99
C GLU A 25 -10.61 -9.09 -14.79
N PRO A 26 -9.74 -8.55 -13.92
CA PRO A 26 -10.23 -7.77 -12.80
C PRO A 26 -10.93 -6.56 -13.38
N ALA A 27 -12.23 -6.44 -13.13
CA ALA A 27 -13.01 -5.26 -13.46
C ALA A 27 -12.22 -4.03 -13.00
N THR A 28 -11.72 -3.26 -13.96
CA THR A 28 -11.02 -2.01 -13.72
C THR A 28 -12.03 -1.05 -13.14
N LEU A 29 -12.11 -1.02 -11.80
CA LEU A 29 -12.74 0.07 -11.07
C LEU A 29 -12.16 1.38 -11.63
N PRO A 30 -13.00 2.36 -11.99
CA PRO A 30 -12.53 3.57 -12.65
C PRO A 30 -11.50 4.23 -11.73
N MET A 31 -10.26 4.27 -12.20
CA MET A 31 -9.22 5.07 -11.56
C MET A 31 -9.70 6.52 -11.58
N LEU A 32 -9.70 7.17 -10.43
CA LEU A 32 -9.91 8.62 -10.40
C LEU A 32 -8.79 9.25 -11.23
N ALA A 33 -9.11 10.28 -12.00
CA ALA A 33 -8.24 10.84 -13.05
C ALA A 33 -6.88 11.40 -12.57
N ASP A 34 -6.56 11.30 -11.28
CA ASP A 34 -5.34 11.81 -10.65
C ASP A 34 -4.62 10.74 -9.79
N GLN A 35 -4.88 9.45 -10.05
CA GLN A 35 -4.25 8.35 -9.33
C GLN A 35 -3.08 7.73 -10.11
N VAL A 36 -1.93 7.58 -9.44
CA VAL A 36 -0.72 6.99 -10.01
C VAL A 36 -0.52 5.58 -9.45
N ARG A 37 -0.32 4.60 -10.33
CA ARG A 37 0.00 3.23 -9.88
C ARG A 37 1.46 3.11 -9.49
N VAL A 38 1.71 2.49 -8.35
CA VAL A 38 3.05 2.17 -7.88
C VAL A 38 3.16 0.70 -7.51
N ASP A 39 4.38 0.17 -7.59
CA ASP A 39 4.75 -1.15 -7.12
C ASP A 39 5.71 -1.00 -5.93
N VAL A 40 5.65 -1.93 -4.97
CA VAL A 40 6.67 -2.05 -3.91
C VAL A 40 7.88 -2.74 -4.52
N THR A 41 9.02 -2.05 -4.59
CA THR A 41 10.22 -2.61 -5.23
C THR A 41 11.26 -3.05 -4.22
N ASP A 42 11.35 -2.39 -3.07
CA ASP A 42 12.33 -2.72 -2.04
C ASP A 42 11.92 -2.21 -0.65
N VAL A 43 12.59 -2.73 0.37
CA VAL A 43 12.63 -2.16 1.72
C VAL A 43 14.09 -1.85 2.04
N ALA A 44 14.45 -0.58 1.90
CA ALA A 44 15.80 -0.10 2.17
C ALA A 44 16.05 0.07 3.67
N TYR A 45 17.31 -0.02 4.08
CA TYR A 45 17.75 0.24 5.46
C TYR A 45 18.86 1.29 5.47
N ASP A 46 18.62 2.40 6.16
CA ASP A 46 19.64 3.42 6.38
C ASP A 46 20.43 3.08 7.64
N HIS A 47 21.68 2.63 7.46
CA HIS A 47 22.57 2.28 8.56
C HIS A 47 23.01 3.49 9.42
N SER A 48 22.88 4.71 8.91
CA SER A 48 23.26 5.91 9.66
C SER A 48 22.19 6.36 10.65
N THR A 49 20.91 6.17 10.28
CA THR A 49 19.76 6.54 11.11
C THR A 49 19.10 5.33 11.79
N GLY A 50 19.41 4.12 11.33
CA GLY A 50 18.74 2.89 11.77
C GLY A 50 17.30 2.79 11.29
N THR A 51 16.94 3.44 10.18
CA THR A 51 15.55 3.57 9.71
C THR A 51 15.31 2.69 8.49
N HIS A 52 14.17 1.98 8.47
CA HIS A 52 13.67 1.29 7.29
C HIS A 52 12.84 2.22 6.40
N TYR A 53 13.01 2.10 5.09
CA TYR A 53 12.24 2.81 4.09
C TYR A 53 11.58 1.85 3.13
N LEU A 54 10.26 1.93 3.03
CA LEU A 54 9.48 1.32 1.96
C LEU A 54 9.71 2.09 0.66
N VAL A 55 10.17 1.40 -0.38
CA VAL A 55 10.44 2.01 -1.69
C VAL A 55 9.29 1.69 -2.65
N LEU A 56 8.56 2.75 -3.03
CA LEU A 56 7.46 2.67 -3.99
C LEU A 56 7.88 3.29 -5.33
N GLU A 57 7.77 2.53 -6.42
CA GLU A 57 8.10 3.01 -7.76
C GLU A 57 6.88 3.11 -8.66
N GLU A 58 6.78 4.22 -9.38
CA GLU A 58 5.72 4.40 -10.37
C GLU A 58 5.82 3.41 -11.54
N LYS A 59 4.76 2.64 -11.74
CA LYS A 59 4.70 1.57 -12.75
C LYS A 59 4.92 2.03 -14.20
N SER A 60 4.55 3.28 -14.52
CA SER A 60 4.62 3.83 -15.87
C SER A 60 5.46 5.10 -15.96
N GLY A 61 6.34 5.32 -14.98
CA GLY A 61 7.16 6.53 -14.88
C GLY A 61 8.53 6.26 -14.29
N ARG A 62 9.10 7.29 -13.67
CA ARG A 62 10.43 7.23 -13.02
C ARG A 62 10.40 7.79 -11.59
N ARG A 63 9.21 8.03 -11.05
CA ARG A 63 9.05 8.57 -9.70
C ARG A 63 9.25 7.46 -8.69
N ILE A 64 10.01 7.77 -7.65
CA ILE A 64 10.25 6.91 -6.50
C ILE A 64 9.77 7.66 -5.26
N LEU A 65 9.01 6.99 -4.41
CA LEU A 65 8.55 7.51 -3.14
C LEU A 65 9.06 6.60 -2.01
N PRO A 66 10.08 7.05 -1.24
CA PRO A 66 10.46 6.39 0.00
C PRO A 66 9.52 6.81 1.15
N ILE A 67 9.04 5.85 1.93
CA ILE A 67 8.24 6.09 3.15
C ILE A 67 8.95 5.41 4.31
N ALA A 68 9.27 6.15 5.38
CA ALA A 68 9.83 5.57 6.59
C ALA A 68 8.80 4.64 7.26
N ILE A 69 9.24 3.43 7.65
CA ILE A 69 8.40 2.41 8.29
C ILE A 69 9.13 1.82 9.51
N GLY A 70 8.39 1.17 10.40
CA GLY A 70 8.97 0.48 11.55
C GLY A 70 9.56 -0.88 11.19
N ASP A 71 10.31 -1.46 12.12
CA ASP A 71 11.01 -2.73 11.94
C ASP A 71 10.02 -3.89 11.69
N ASP A 72 8.90 -3.90 12.40
CA ASP A 72 7.87 -4.95 12.29
C ASP A 72 7.20 -4.93 10.91
N GLU A 73 6.83 -3.74 10.41
CA GLU A 73 6.27 -3.59 9.06
C GLU A 73 7.31 -3.94 7.99
N ALA A 74 8.56 -3.49 8.17
CA ALA A 74 9.65 -3.78 7.26
C ALA A 74 9.90 -5.28 7.14
N GLN A 75 9.90 -6.01 8.26
CA GLN A 75 10.07 -7.45 8.28
C GLN A 75 8.93 -8.17 7.54
N ALA A 76 7.68 -7.78 7.79
CA ALA A 76 6.53 -8.39 7.12
C ALA A 76 6.57 -8.21 5.60
N ILE A 77 6.83 -6.99 5.13
CA ILE A 77 6.95 -6.68 3.70
C ILE A 77 8.14 -7.43 3.09
N MET A 78 9.28 -7.50 3.79
CA MET A 78 10.46 -8.20 3.31
C MET A 78 10.24 -9.70 3.19
N PHE A 79 9.45 -10.31 4.07
CA PHE A 79 9.09 -11.72 3.97
C PHE A 79 8.31 -11.99 2.68
N GLU A 80 7.31 -11.17 2.39
CA GLU A 80 6.53 -11.30 1.16
C GLU A 80 7.39 -11.06 -0.09
N LEU A 81 8.18 -9.98 -0.12
CA LEU A 81 9.10 -9.67 -1.24
C LEU A 81 10.10 -10.79 -1.51
N ARG A 82 10.55 -11.51 -0.47
CA ARG A 82 11.50 -12.63 -0.58
C ARG A 82 10.81 -13.99 -0.74
N GLY A 83 9.48 -14.04 -0.73
CA GLY A 83 8.70 -15.28 -0.76
C GLY A 83 8.94 -16.19 0.45
N ILE A 84 9.32 -15.61 1.60
CA ILE A 84 9.54 -16.33 2.85
C ILE A 84 8.20 -16.49 3.54
N LYS A 85 7.78 -17.74 3.75
CA LYS A 85 6.55 -18.05 4.51
C LYS A 85 6.89 -18.46 5.94
N PRO A 86 6.40 -17.74 6.96
CA PRO A 86 6.59 -18.14 8.35
C PRO A 86 5.81 -19.42 8.68
N GLU A 87 6.22 -20.15 9.72
CA GLU A 87 5.56 -21.39 10.16
C GLU A 87 4.13 -21.14 10.67
N ARG A 88 3.90 -19.94 11.23
CA ARG A 88 2.60 -19.48 11.74
C ARG A 88 2.30 -18.09 11.18
N PRO A 89 1.01 -17.76 10.94
CA PRO A 89 0.65 -16.46 10.40
C PRO A 89 1.12 -15.32 11.30
N LEU A 90 1.73 -14.31 10.69
CA LEU A 90 2.04 -13.03 11.37
C LEU A 90 0.78 -12.15 11.48
N THR A 91 0.88 -11.02 12.17
CA THR A 91 -0.24 -10.10 12.41
C THR A 91 -0.94 -9.68 11.11
N TYR A 92 -0.17 -9.31 10.08
CA TYR A 92 -0.71 -8.85 8.78
C TYR A 92 -1.40 -9.98 8.03
N GLU A 93 -0.81 -11.19 8.01
CA GLU A 93 -1.46 -12.37 7.44
C GLU A 93 -2.72 -12.76 8.22
N LEU A 94 -2.71 -12.68 9.56
CA LEU A 94 -3.90 -12.94 10.38
C LEU A 94 -5.03 -11.95 10.05
N LEU A 95 -4.71 -10.67 9.85
CA LEU A 95 -5.69 -9.65 9.47
C LEU A 95 -6.24 -9.90 8.06
N LEU A 96 -5.39 -10.22 7.10
CA LEU A 96 -5.82 -10.58 5.74
C LEU A 96 -6.74 -11.81 5.78
N ASN A 97 -6.35 -12.85 6.50
CA ASN A 97 -7.17 -14.04 6.70
C ASN A 97 -8.52 -13.69 7.33
N LEU A 98 -8.58 -12.80 8.33
CA LEU A 98 -9.83 -12.35 8.92
C LEU A 98 -10.75 -11.66 7.90
N ILE A 99 -10.19 -10.78 7.07
CA ILE A 99 -10.93 -10.09 6.00
C ILE A 99 -11.51 -11.12 5.03
N GLU A 100 -10.70 -12.08 4.57
CA GLU A 100 -11.13 -13.11 3.63
C GLU A 100 -12.18 -14.06 4.23
N GLN A 101 -11.98 -14.53 5.47
CA GLN A 101 -12.90 -15.44 6.15
C GLN A 101 -14.26 -14.81 6.46
N THR A 102 -14.32 -13.47 6.54
CA THR A 102 -15.59 -12.74 6.71
C THR A 102 -16.28 -12.43 5.37
N GLY A 103 -15.76 -12.95 4.26
CA GLY A 103 -16.32 -12.76 2.91
C GLY A 103 -16.01 -11.41 2.30
N ASN A 104 -15.03 -10.68 2.84
CA ASN A 104 -14.56 -9.41 2.30
C ASN A 104 -13.29 -9.60 1.47
N LYS A 105 -12.99 -8.66 0.58
CA LYS A 105 -11.79 -8.67 -0.25
C LYS A 105 -11.17 -7.27 -0.31
N VAL A 106 -9.85 -7.21 -0.17
CA VAL A 106 -9.08 -5.98 -0.42
C VAL A 106 -9.05 -5.70 -1.92
N ASP A 107 -9.52 -4.52 -2.33
CA ASP A 107 -9.51 -4.09 -3.73
C ASP A 107 -8.22 -3.36 -4.08
N ARG A 108 -7.85 -2.39 -3.22
CA ARG A 108 -6.72 -1.47 -3.42
C ARG A 108 -6.39 -0.74 -2.14
N VAL A 109 -5.16 -0.23 -2.11
CA VAL A 109 -4.69 0.75 -1.13
C VAL A 109 -4.44 2.07 -1.85
N VAL A 110 -4.85 3.17 -1.23
CA VAL A 110 -4.60 4.53 -1.73
C VAL A 110 -3.85 5.32 -0.68
N ILE A 111 -2.61 5.72 -0.98
CA ILE A 111 -1.85 6.71 -0.20
C ILE A 111 -2.18 8.07 -0.82
N GLY A 112 -2.93 8.92 -0.12
CA GLY A 112 -3.56 10.09 -0.76
C GLY A 112 -3.45 11.41 0.01
N ASP A 113 -2.98 11.39 1.26
CA ASP A 113 -2.86 12.59 2.06
C ASP A 113 -1.53 12.61 2.80
N ILE A 114 -0.98 13.82 2.95
CA ILE A 114 0.19 14.08 3.77
C ILE A 114 -0.11 15.29 4.64
N ARG A 115 -0.03 15.12 5.96
CA ARG A 115 -0.26 16.20 6.93
C ARG A 115 0.87 16.16 7.94
N ASP A 116 1.52 17.30 8.12
CA ASP A 116 2.66 17.43 9.04
C ASP A 116 3.70 16.31 8.82
N GLU A 117 4.03 16.04 7.54
CA GLU A 117 4.97 14.99 7.10
C GLU A 117 4.52 13.54 7.36
N VAL A 118 3.30 13.33 7.84
CA VAL A 118 2.69 12.02 8.05
C VAL A 118 1.84 11.64 6.85
N TYR A 119 2.17 10.51 6.21
CA TYR A 119 1.37 9.93 5.14
C TYR A 119 0.16 9.18 5.69
N TYR A 120 -0.97 9.32 5.01
CA TYR A 120 -2.22 8.58 5.31
C TYR A 120 -2.59 7.69 4.13
N ALA A 121 -3.06 6.50 4.45
CA ALA A 121 -3.53 5.53 3.49
C ALA A 121 -4.99 5.11 3.78
N LYS A 122 -5.66 4.66 2.74
CA LYS A 122 -6.98 4.03 2.84
C LYS A 122 -6.96 2.66 2.18
N VAL A 123 -7.47 1.66 2.90
CA VAL A 123 -7.71 0.33 2.36
C VAL A 123 -9.17 0.25 1.92
N TYR A 124 -9.39 -0.01 0.63
CA TYR A 124 -10.73 -0.17 0.07
C TYR A 124 -11.06 -1.66 -0.02
N LEU A 125 -12.23 -2.05 0.49
CA LEU A 125 -12.74 -3.43 0.40
C LEU A 125 -14.06 -3.48 -0.38
N ASN A 126 -14.31 -4.62 -1.03
CA ASN A 126 -15.54 -4.96 -1.74
C ASN A 126 -16.02 -3.86 -2.69
N HIS A 127 -15.20 -3.54 -3.69
CA HIS A 127 -15.41 -2.46 -4.64
C HIS A 127 -15.64 -1.08 -3.98
N GLY A 128 -14.99 -0.84 -2.85
CA GLY A 128 -15.11 0.39 -2.06
C GLY A 128 -16.36 0.50 -1.20
N GLN A 129 -17.10 -0.60 -0.98
CA GLN A 129 -18.20 -0.65 0.00
C GLN A 129 -17.70 -0.33 1.41
N TYR A 130 -16.51 -0.82 1.77
CA TYR A 130 -15.86 -0.50 3.03
C TYR A 130 -14.55 0.25 2.78
N THR A 131 -14.22 1.17 3.68
CA THR A 131 -12.97 1.93 3.65
C THR A 131 -12.40 1.97 5.05
N LEU A 132 -11.15 1.53 5.20
CA LEU A 132 -10.41 1.61 6.45
C LEU A 132 -9.36 2.71 6.34
N ASP A 133 -9.29 3.56 7.36
CA ASP A 133 -8.15 4.46 7.57
C ASP A 133 -6.95 3.64 8.06
N SER A 134 -5.76 3.93 7.53
CA SER A 134 -4.56 3.13 7.79
C SER A 134 -3.28 3.95 7.59
N ARG A 135 -2.20 3.52 8.25
CA ARG A 135 -0.85 3.97 7.88
C ARG A 135 -0.46 3.30 6.55
N PRO A 136 0.34 3.94 5.69
CA PRO A 136 0.83 3.28 4.47
C PRO A 136 1.55 1.96 4.75
N SER A 137 2.32 1.89 5.83
CA SER A 137 3.07 0.70 6.21
C SER A 137 2.16 -0.50 6.52
N ASP A 138 1.08 -0.27 7.29
CA ASP A 138 0.11 -1.32 7.63
C ASP A 138 -0.73 -1.75 6.43
N ALA A 139 -1.04 -0.81 5.53
CA ALA A 139 -1.85 -1.11 4.35
C ALA A 139 -1.08 -1.96 3.32
N ILE A 140 0.25 -1.90 3.35
CA ILE A 140 1.13 -2.54 2.36
C ILE A 140 1.70 -3.87 2.86
N ALA A 141 1.96 -3.99 4.17
CA ALA A 141 2.38 -5.22 4.83
C ALA A 141 1.30 -6.30 4.79
#